data_AF-A0A1S0TJA7-F1
#
_entry.id   AF-A0A1S0TJA7-F1
#
_cell.length_a   1.000
_cell.length_b   1.000
_cell.length_c   1.000
_cell.angle_alpha   90.00
_cell.angle_beta   90.00
_cell.angle_gamma   90.00
#
_symmetry.space_group_name_H-M   'P 1'
#
loop_
_entity.id
_entity.type
_entity.pdbx_description
1 polymer ?
#
loop_
_entity_poly.entity_id
_entity_poly.type
_entity_poly.pdbx_seq_one_letter_code
_entity_poly.pdbx_strand_id
1 'polypeptide(L)'
;MQPQRRRHNGWNWPPSFLQLFLWMTIPVVALSTAFLFIPLHILYASVAIFIGTIWLVLQIIVLTCIDPAASNLQKDQAPAYFDASKHKHVIENLFCNICLINVLATFYFFMKSIYNFRF
;
A
#
# COMPACT_ATOMS: atom_id res chain seq x y z
N MET A 1 -21.41 -12.40 -14.02
CA MET A 1 -20.35 -11.42 -13.69
C MET A 1 -19.95 -11.68 -12.25
N GLN A 2 -18.71 -12.11 -11.99
CA GLN A 2 -18.26 -12.42 -10.62
C GLN A 2 -18.19 -11.09 -9.83
N PRO A 3 -18.76 -11.01 -8.62
CA PRO A 3 -18.60 -9.83 -7.77
C PRO A 3 -17.10 -9.61 -7.55
N GLN A 4 -16.59 -8.44 -7.93
CA GLN A 4 -15.21 -8.04 -7.69
C GLN A 4 -15.01 -7.99 -6.17
N ARG A 5 -14.50 -9.09 -5.62
CA ARG A 5 -14.27 -9.23 -4.18
C ARG A 5 -13.18 -8.23 -3.79
N ARG A 6 -13.60 -7.21 -3.04
CA ARG A 6 -12.71 -6.19 -2.46
C ARG A 6 -11.56 -6.87 -1.71
N ARG A 7 -10.34 -6.43 -1.97
CA ARG A 7 -9.18 -6.82 -1.17
C ARG A 7 -9.17 -6.02 0.11
N HIS A 8 -9.40 -6.69 1.24
CA HIS A 8 -9.41 -6.08 2.57
C HIS A 8 -8.02 -5.90 3.18
N ASN A 9 -7.00 -6.55 2.63
CA ASN A 9 -5.61 -6.45 3.02
C ASN A 9 -4.71 -6.92 1.87
N GLY A 10 -3.41 -6.65 1.97
CA GLY A 10 -2.40 -7.11 1.03
C GLY A 10 -2.13 -8.62 1.11
N TRP A 11 -2.61 -9.31 2.16
CA TRP A 11 -2.47 -10.77 2.30
C TRP A 11 -3.45 -11.57 1.44
N ASN A 12 -4.44 -10.91 0.82
CA ASN A 12 -5.39 -11.59 -0.03
C ASN A 12 -4.73 -12.16 -1.29
N TRP A 13 -4.96 -13.44 -1.52
CA TRP A 13 -4.42 -14.15 -2.67
C TRP A 13 -5.18 -13.78 -3.96
N PRO A 14 -4.53 -13.73 -5.15
CA PRO A 14 -3.08 -13.78 -5.40
C PRO A 14 -2.37 -12.42 -5.20
N PRO A 15 -1.30 -12.30 -4.38
CA PRO A 15 -0.62 -11.02 -4.18
C PRO A 15 -0.16 -10.42 -5.51
N SER A 16 -0.23 -9.09 -5.65
CA SER A 16 0.20 -8.46 -6.90
C SER A 16 1.71 -8.62 -7.09
N PHE A 17 2.17 -8.79 -8.33
CA PHE A 17 3.60 -8.92 -8.62
C PHE A 17 4.41 -7.72 -8.11
N LEU A 18 3.86 -6.51 -8.23
CA LEU A 18 4.49 -5.29 -7.73
C LEU A 18 4.63 -5.31 -6.20
N GLN A 19 3.64 -5.83 -5.48
CA GLN A 19 3.69 -5.93 -4.02
C GLN A 19 4.79 -6.89 -3.57
N LEU A 20 4.90 -8.06 -4.21
CA LEU A 20 6.00 -9.00 -3.95
C LEU A 20 7.36 -8.39 -4.26
N PHE A 21 7.47 -7.66 -5.37
CA PHE A 21 8.69 -6.96 -5.75
C PHE A 21 9.10 -5.92 -4.69
N LEU A 22 8.15 -5.12 -4.19
CA LEU A 22 8.40 -4.12 -3.15
C LEU A 22 8.77 -4.74 -1.79
N TRP A 23 8.13 -5.85 -1.41
CA TRP A 23 8.47 -6.57 -0.18
C TRP A 23 9.90 -7.08 -0.15
N MET A 24 10.49 -7.38 -1.31
CA MET A 24 11.87 -7.83 -1.40
C MET A 24 12.85 -6.66 -1.56
N THR A 25 12.51 -5.68 -2.41
CA THR A 25 13.42 -4.59 -2.73
C THR A 25 13.63 -3.61 -1.58
N ILE A 26 12.57 -3.27 -0.82
CA ILE A 26 12.66 -2.32 0.29
C ILE A 26 13.64 -2.82 1.38
N PRO A 27 13.50 -4.05 1.92
CA PRO A 27 14.45 -4.56 2.90
C PRO A 27 15.87 -4.64 2.37
N VAL A 28 16.07 -5.09 1.12
CA VAL A 28 17.40 -5.23 0.52
C VAL A 28 18.10 -3.87 0.44
N VAL A 29 17.45 -2.87 -0.15
CA VAL A 29 18.03 -1.52 -0.29
C VAL A 29 18.31 -0.90 1.09
N ALA A 30 17.37 -1.03 2.04
CA ALA A 30 17.54 -0.51 3.39
C ALA A 30 18.74 -1.15 4.13
N LEU A 31 18.85 -2.48 4.06
CA LEU A 31 19.96 -3.23 4.63
C LEU A 31 21.30 -2.85 3.99
N SER A 32 21.37 -2.85 2.66
CA SER A 32 22.58 -2.47 1.92
C SER A 32 23.06 -1.08 2.32
N THR A 33 22.13 -0.13 2.44
CA THR A 33 22.45 1.24 2.87
C THR A 33 22.95 1.26 4.31
N ALA A 34 22.31 0.52 5.21
CA ALA A 34 22.70 0.45 6.62
C ALA A 34 24.08 -0.18 6.83
N PHE A 35 24.44 -1.20 6.03
CA PHE A 35 25.76 -1.83 6.07
C PHE A 35 26.90 -0.86 5.70
N LEU A 36 26.65 0.11 4.82
CA LEU A 36 27.64 1.14 4.47
C LEU A 36 28.01 2.03 5.66
N PHE A 37 27.13 2.15 6.67
CA PHE A 37 27.37 2.95 7.87
C PHE A 37 28.07 2.18 9.01
N ILE A 38 28.29 0.86 8.88
CA ILE A 38 29.01 0.07 9.90
C ILE A 38 30.40 0.64 10.22
N PRO A 39 31.25 0.99 9.23
CA PRO A 39 32.60 1.48 9.51
C PRO A 39 32.61 2.78 10.33
N LEU A 40 31.52 3.55 10.31
CA LEU A 40 31.40 4.81 11.03
C LEU A 40 31.16 4.61 12.54
N HIS A 41 30.47 3.54 12.94
CA HIS A 41 30.05 3.31 14.33
C HIS A 41 30.04 1.83 14.72
N ILE A 42 31.20 1.16 14.66
CA ILE A 42 31.36 -0.29 14.86
C ILE A 42 30.66 -0.85 16.10
N LEU A 43 30.68 -0.14 17.25
CA LEU A 43 30.07 -0.63 18.50
C LEU A 43 28.54 -0.62 18.50
N TYR A 44 27.92 0.40 17.90
CA TYR A 44 26.47 0.60 17.93
C TYR A 44 25.79 0.20 16.62
N ALA A 45 26.53 0.14 15.52
CA ALA A 45 25.97 -0.11 14.18
C ALA A 45 25.30 -1.47 14.10
N SER A 46 25.89 -2.54 14.64
CA SER A 46 25.29 -3.88 14.59
C SER A 46 23.95 -3.94 15.33
N VAL A 47 23.87 -3.31 16.51
CA VAL A 47 22.64 -3.25 17.31
C VAL A 47 21.60 -2.35 16.64
N ALA A 48 22.00 -1.20 16.13
CA ALA A 48 21.12 -0.26 15.44
C ALA A 48 20.54 -0.86 14.14
N ILE A 49 21.38 -1.56 13.36
CA ILE A 49 20.94 -2.30 12.17
C ILE A 49 19.91 -3.33 12.59
N PHE A 50 20.21 -4.20 13.56
CA PHE A 50 19.29 -5.25 14.01
C PHE A 50 17.93 -4.71 14.48
N ILE A 51 17.92 -3.65 15.29
CA ILE A 51 16.66 -3.01 15.71
C ILE A 51 15.94 -2.39 14.52
N GLY A 52 16.67 -1.72 13.64
CA GLY A 52 16.13 -1.12 12.42
C GLY A 52 15.54 -2.13 11.45
N THR A 53 16.15 -3.31 11.29
CA THR A 53 15.63 -4.38 10.43
C THR A 53 14.31 -4.91 10.96
N ILE A 54 14.25 -5.21 12.27
CA ILE A 54 13.02 -5.67 12.93
C ILE A 54 11.92 -4.62 12.78
N TRP A 55 12.24 -3.36 13.04
CA TRP A 55 11.29 -2.27 12.89
C TRP A 55 10.76 -2.15 11.45
N LEU A 56 11.64 -2.22 10.45
CA LEU A 56 11.25 -2.17 9.04
C LEU A 56 10.34 -3.35 8.65
N VAL A 57 10.67 -4.57 9.07
CA VAL A 57 9.84 -5.75 8.81
C VAL A 57 8.48 -5.61 9.46
N LEU A 58 8.41 -5.15 10.71
CA LEU A 58 7.14 -4.89 11.39
C LEU A 58 6.31 -3.83 10.66
N GLN A 59 6.93 -2.75 10.18
CA GLN A 59 6.24 -1.73 9.39
C GLN A 59 5.67 -2.31 8.09
N ILE A 60 6.43 -3.13 7.36
CA ILE A 60 5.95 -3.80 6.14
C ILE A 60 4.74 -4.69 6.45
N ILE A 61 4.78 -5.46 7.54
CA ILE A 61 3.67 -6.31 7.96
C ILE A 61 2.44 -5.47 8.31
N VAL A 62 2.59 -4.45 9.15
CA VAL A 62 1.49 -3.57 9.58
C VAL A 62 0.84 -2.88 8.38
N LEU A 63 1.64 -2.28 7.49
CA LEU A 63 1.16 -1.63 6.27
C LEU A 63 0.46 -2.60 5.31
N THR A 64 0.89 -3.86 5.28
CA THR A 64 0.22 -4.90 4.49
C THR A 64 -1.13 -5.32 5.09
N CYS A 65 -1.23 -5.33 6.42
CA CYS A 65 -2.43 -5.74 7.14
C CYS A 65 -3.54 -4.68 7.14
N ILE A 66 -3.17 -3.38 7.16
CA ILE A 66 -4.12 -2.29 7.29
C ILE A 66 -4.67 -1.87 5.93
N ASP A 67 -6.00 -1.93 5.77
CA ASP A 67 -6.68 -1.23 4.67
C ASP A 67 -6.99 0.22 5.08
N PRO A 68 -6.38 1.23 4.44
CA PRO A 68 -6.61 2.63 4.77
C PRO A 68 -8.06 3.08 4.53
N ALA A 69 -8.82 2.36 3.72
CA ALA A 69 -10.22 2.66 3.46
C ALA A 69 -11.17 2.03 4.49
N ALA A 70 -10.72 1.07 5.31
CA ALA A 70 -11.59 0.26 6.17
C ALA A 70 -12.39 1.09 7.19
N SER A 71 -11.82 2.17 7.73
CA SER A 71 -12.48 3.03 8.71
C SER A 71 -13.55 3.94 8.11
N ASN A 72 -13.42 4.30 6.83
CA ASN A 72 -14.33 5.19 6.13
C ASN A 72 -15.45 4.42 5.40
N LEU A 73 -15.39 3.09 5.39
CA LEU A 73 -16.41 2.26 4.78
C LEU A 73 -17.65 2.14 5.66
N GLN A 74 -18.82 2.28 5.05
CA GLN A 74 -20.07 1.85 5.67
C GLN A 74 -20.08 0.33 5.75
N LYS A 75 -20.14 -0.22 6.97
CA LYS A 75 -19.96 -1.65 7.28
C LYS A 75 -20.93 -2.59 6.54
N ASP A 76 -22.04 -2.06 6.01
CA ASP A 76 -23.11 -2.83 5.38
C ASP A 76 -23.26 -2.57 3.87
N GLN A 77 -22.40 -1.76 3.26
CA GLN A 77 -22.43 -1.53 1.81
C GLN A 77 -21.50 -2.48 1.07
N ALA A 78 -22.08 -3.36 0.25
CA ALA A 78 -21.32 -4.12 -0.73
C ALA A 78 -20.69 -3.16 -1.76
N PRO A 79 -19.44 -3.40 -2.19
CA PRO A 79 -18.79 -2.55 -3.20
C PRO A 79 -19.66 -2.51 -4.47
N ALA A 80 -19.92 -1.30 -4.96
CA ALA A 80 -20.73 -1.10 -6.15
C ALA A 80 -19.97 -1.63 -7.38
N TYR A 81 -20.70 -2.20 -8.34
CA TYR A 81 -20.12 -2.62 -9.60
C TYR A 81 -19.66 -1.40 -10.41
N PHE A 82 -18.40 -1.40 -10.83
CA PHE A 82 -17.86 -0.33 -11.68
C PHE A 82 -18.40 -0.46 -13.10
N ASP A 83 -19.16 0.55 -13.53
CA ASP A 83 -19.67 0.64 -14.89
C ASP A 83 -18.80 1.60 -15.71
N ALA A 84 -17.89 1.03 -16.51
CA ALA A 84 -16.97 1.78 -17.37
C ALA A 84 -17.70 2.55 -18.50
N SER A 85 -18.99 2.27 -18.74
CA SER A 85 -19.80 3.06 -19.67
C SER A 85 -20.24 4.40 -19.08
N LYS A 86 -20.37 4.48 -17.74
CA LYS A 86 -20.80 5.68 -17.01
C LYS A 86 -19.64 6.51 -16.46
N HIS A 87 -18.55 5.84 -16.08
CA HIS A 87 -17.39 6.47 -15.47
C HIS A 87 -16.14 6.15 -16.26
N LYS A 88 -15.37 7.18 -16.60
CA LYS A 88 -14.09 7.02 -17.31
C LYS A 88 -13.00 6.55 -16.37
N HIS A 89 -13.11 6.88 -15.08
CA HIS A 89 -12.16 6.49 -14.05
C HIS A 89 -12.88 6.02 -12.78
N VAL A 90 -12.23 5.12 -12.03
CA VAL A 90 -12.75 4.62 -10.73
C VAL A 90 -12.90 5.73 -9.70
N ILE A 91 -12.02 6.72 -9.75
CA ILE A 91 -12.03 7.90 -8.87
C ILE A 91 -12.26 9.14 -9.73
N GLU A 92 -13.40 9.80 -9.51
CA GLU A 92 -13.80 11.02 -10.20
C GLU A 92 -14.13 12.08 -9.16
N ASN A 93 -13.65 13.32 -9.34
CA ASN A 93 -13.93 14.45 -8.44
C ASN A 93 -13.70 14.15 -6.95
N LEU A 94 -12.60 13.48 -6.61
CA LEU A 94 -12.26 13.08 -5.22
C LEU A 94 -13.25 12.08 -4.60
N PHE A 95 -14.04 11.39 -5.43
CA PHE A 95 -15.00 10.38 -5.00
C PHE A 95 -14.68 9.03 -5.66
N CYS A 96 -14.68 7.96 -4.87
CA CYS A 96 -14.42 6.60 -5.36
C CYS A 96 -15.76 5.89 -5.61
N ASN A 97 -16.06 5.55 -6.87
CA ASN A 97 -17.38 5.01 -7.23
C ASN A 97 -17.57 3.54 -6.88
N ILE A 98 -16.48 2.80 -6.65
CA ILE A 98 -16.53 1.41 -6.19
C ILE A 98 -16.77 1.35 -4.68
N CYS A 99 -16.06 2.19 -3.94
CA CYS A 99 -16.10 2.21 -2.47
C CYS A 99 -17.16 3.16 -1.91
N LEU A 100 -17.75 4.03 -2.76
CA LEU A 100 -18.73 5.04 -2.41
C LEU A 100 -18.27 5.99 -1.28
N ILE A 101 -16.98 6.34 -1.27
CA ILE A 101 -16.36 7.23 -0.27
C ILE A 101 -15.63 8.39 -0.91
N ASN A 102 -15.56 9.51 -0.19
CA ASN A 102 -14.72 10.64 -0.53
C ASN A 102 -13.25 10.32 -0.20
N VAL A 103 -12.36 10.59 -1.14
CA VAL A 103 -10.91 10.43 -1.01
C VAL A 103 -10.32 11.77 -0.62
N LEU A 104 -9.44 11.78 0.40
CA LEU A 104 -8.71 13.00 0.75
C LEU A 104 -7.86 13.48 -0.43
N ALA A 105 -7.88 14.78 -0.73
CA ALA A 105 -7.16 15.37 -1.86
C ALA A 105 -5.66 15.02 -1.85
N THR A 106 -5.03 15.01 -0.68
CA THR A 106 -3.62 14.65 -0.51
C THR A 106 -3.31 13.22 -0.97
N PHE A 107 -4.20 12.27 -0.68
CA PHE A 107 -4.06 10.88 -1.09
C PHE A 107 -4.30 10.70 -2.60
N TYR A 108 -5.24 11.47 -3.16
CA TYR A 108 -5.53 11.49 -4.59
C TYR A 108 -4.32 11.98 -5.41
N PHE A 109 -3.69 13.09 -5.01
CA PHE A 109 -2.50 13.62 -5.70
C PHE A 109 -1.32 12.67 -5.61
N PHE A 110 -1.09 12.05 -4.44
CA PHE A 110 -0.03 11.07 -4.26
C PHE A 110 -0.21 9.85 -5.16
N MET A 111 -1.42 9.27 -5.19
CA MET A 111 -1.75 8.14 -6.08
C MET A 111 -1.62 8.50 -7.55
N LYS A 112 -2.06 9.70 -7.94
CA LYS A 112 -1.94 10.18 -9.33
C LYS A 112 -0.49 10.38 -9.76
N SER A 113 0.37 10.83 -8.85
CA SER A 113 1.80 11.03 -9.11
C SER A 113 2.59 9.72 -9.23
N ILE A 114 2.23 8.68 -8.48
CA ILE A 114 3.01 7.43 -8.45
C ILE A 114 2.59 6.47 -9.55
N TYR A 115 1.29 6.36 -9.81
CA TYR A 115 0.76 5.26 -10.61
C TYR A 115 0.27 5.66 -12.00
N ASN A 116 0.34 6.96 -12.36
CA ASN A 116 -0.24 7.51 -13.60
C ASN A 116 -1.54 6.77 -13.96
N PHE A 117 -2.46 6.72 -12.98
CA PHE A 117 -3.58 5.78 -12.91
C PHE A 117 -4.41 5.84 -14.20
N ARG A 118 -4.10 4.94 -15.15
CA ARG A 118 -4.91 4.62 -16.33
C ARG A 118 -5.56 3.27 -16.04
N PHE A 119 -6.74 3.30 -15.45
CA PHE A 119 -7.75 2.27 -15.65
C PHE A 119 -8.91 2.93 -16.37
#